data_AF-A0A356W7G6-F1
#
_entry.id   AF-A0A356W7G6-F1
#
_cell.length_a   1.000
_cell.length_b   1.000
_cell.length_c   1.000
_cell.angle_alpha   90.00
_cell.angle_beta   90.00
_cell.angle_gamma   90.00
#
_symmetry.space_group_name_H-M   'P 1'
#
loop_
_entity.id
_entity.type
_entity.pdbx_description
1 polymer ?
#
loop_
_entity_poly.entity_id
_entity_poly.type
_entity_poly.pdbx_seq_one_letter_code
_entity_poly.pdbx_strand_id
1 'polypeptide(L)'
;MNPDLLFLFTDRIGVFVFAISGGIVAVRKEMDLFGVIVMAFLPAIGGGTLRDLILSQPVFWLEDTQTLGFAIAGGLAAFFFHRWLENFRPLR
;
A
#
# COMPACT_ATOMS: atom_id res chain seq x y z
N MET A 1 10.87 15.29 20.39
CA MET A 1 9.93 14.50 19.56
C MET A 1 9.89 13.10 20.14
N ASN A 2 8.69 12.56 20.44
CA ASN A 2 8.59 11.18 20.91
C ASN A 2 8.98 10.22 19.76
N PRO A 3 9.95 9.31 19.97
CA PRO A 3 10.39 8.39 18.93
C PRO A 3 9.26 7.51 18.40
N ASP A 4 8.29 7.14 19.26
CA ASP A 4 7.16 6.28 18.90
C ASP A 4 6.26 6.90 17.81
N LEU A 5 6.09 8.23 17.83
CA LEU A 5 5.31 8.94 16.82
C LEU A 5 6.00 8.91 15.45
N LEU A 6 7.33 8.94 15.43
CA LEU A 6 8.09 8.89 14.18
C LEU A 6 7.97 7.50 13.54
N PHE A 7 8.13 6.45 14.33
CA PHE A 7 7.97 5.07 13.82
C PHE A 7 6.56 4.82 13.28
N LEU A 8 5.53 5.23 14.03
CA LEU A 8 4.13 5.08 13.61
C LEU A 8 3.85 5.83 12.29
N PHE A 9 4.40 7.03 12.15
CA PHE A 9 4.19 7.84 10.95
C PHE A 9 4.88 7.26 9.72
N THR A 10 6.14 6.82 9.87
CA THR A 10 6.89 6.18 8.77
C THR A 10 6.25 4.88 8.32
N ASP A 11 5.75 4.06 9.25
CA ASP A 11 5.08 2.79 8.91
C ASP A 11 3.81 3.02 8.08
N ARG A 12 2.93 3.92 8.55
CA ARG A 12 1.69 4.28 7.84
C ARG A 12 1.95 4.89 6.47
N ILE A 13 2.96 5.76 6.35
CA ILE A 13 3.39 6.31 5.06
C ILE A 13 3.90 5.20 4.14
N GLY A 14 4.72 4.28 4.65
CA GLY A 14 5.23 3.16 3.88
C GLY A 14 4.09 2.35 3.26
N VAL A 15 3.13 1.93 4.10
CA VAL A 15 1.94 1.17 3.67
C VAL A 15 1.17 1.94 2.60
N PHE A 16 0.92 3.23 2.81
CA PHE A 16 0.18 4.07 1.87
C PHE A 16 0.90 4.21 0.51
N VAL A 17 2.20 4.49 0.51
CA VAL A 17 2.99 4.66 -0.72
C VAL A 17 3.12 3.35 -1.49
N PHE A 18 3.32 2.22 -0.81
CA PHE A 18 3.35 0.91 -1.45
C PHE A 18 1.99 0.52 -2.03
N ALA A 19 0.89 0.82 -1.33
CA ALA A 19 -0.46 0.60 -1.84
C ALA A 19 -0.73 1.39 -3.12
N ILE A 20 -0.29 2.66 -3.19
CA ILE A 20 -0.37 3.46 -4.42
C ILE A 20 0.37 2.78 -5.56
N SER A 21 1.60 2.29 -5.32
CA SER A 21 2.40 1.60 -6.34
C SER A 21 1.66 0.40 -6.94
N GLY A 22 1.10 -0.47 -6.09
CA GLY A 22 0.30 -1.62 -6.54
C GLY A 22 -0.97 -1.20 -7.26
N GLY A 23 -1.66 -0.16 -6.77
CA GLY A 23 -2.86 0.37 -7.38
C GLY A 23 -2.62 0.95 -8.78
N ILE A 24 -1.52 1.68 -9.00
CA ILE A 24 -1.15 2.18 -10.34
C ILE A 24 -0.91 1.03 -11.31
N VAL A 25 -0.22 -0.03 -10.87
CA VAL A 25 0.01 -1.22 -11.70
C VAL A 25 -1.31 -1.86 -12.11
N ALA A 26 -2.27 -1.96 -11.19
CA ALA A 26 -3.59 -2.52 -11.45
C ALA A 26 -4.43 -1.66 -12.41
N VAL A 27 -4.43 -0.33 -12.23
CA VAL A 27 -5.11 0.59 -13.16
C VAL A 27 -4.51 0.48 -14.57
N ARG A 28 -3.19 0.38 -14.70
CA ARG A 28 -2.50 0.17 -15.99
C ARG A 28 -2.83 -1.17 -16.65
N LYS A 29 -3.30 -2.14 -15.85
CA LYS A 29 -3.80 -3.44 -16.31
C LYS A 29 -5.31 -3.44 -16.55
N GLU A 30 -5.94 -2.26 -16.53
CA GLU A 30 -7.37 -2.05 -16.75
C GLU A 30 -8.23 -2.87 -15.79
N MET A 31 -7.73 -3.09 -14.57
CA MET A 31 -8.48 -3.78 -13.52
C MET A 31 -9.59 -2.89 -12.98
N ASP A 32 -10.68 -3.50 -12.53
CA ASP A 32 -11.76 -2.81 -11.84
C ASP A 32 -11.31 -2.34 -10.43
N LEU A 33 -12.17 -1.56 -9.77
CA LEU A 33 -11.86 -1.01 -8.45
C LEU A 33 -11.50 -2.11 -7.44
N PHE A 34 -12.22 -3.23 -7.47
CA PHE A 34 -11.93 -4.36 -6.59
C PHE A 34 -10.54 -4.94 -6.87
N GLY A 35 -10.20 -5.18 -8.13
CA GLY A 35 -8.88 -5.64 -8.54
C GLY A 35 -7.76 -4.68 -8.16
N VAL A 36 -8.01 -3.37 -8.24
CA VAL A 36 -7.06 -2.33 -7.82
C VAL A 36 -6.81 -2.36 -6.32
N ILE A 37 -7.85 -2.52 -5.50
CA ILE A 37 -7.70 -2.64 -4.04
C ILE A 37 -6.94 -3.93 -3.69
N VAL A 38 -7.26 -5.06 -4.31
CA VAL A 38 -6.56 -6.33 -4.10
C VAL A 38 -5.08 -6.21 -4.45
N MET A 39 -4.75 -5.62 -5.59
CA MET A 39 -3.37 -5.41 -6.02
C MET A 39 -2.63 -4.37 -5.19
N ALA A 40 -3.33 -3.39 -4.62
CA ALA A 40 -2.74 -2.43 -3.69
C ALA A 40 -2.29 -3.09 -2.38
N PHE A 41 -3.02 -4.10 -1.89
CA PHE A 41 -2.62 -4.83 -0.68
C PHE A 41 -1.31 -5.59 -0.85
N LEU A 42 -1.07 -6.19 -2.03
CA LEU A 42 0.08 -7.08 -2.23
C LEU A 42 1.43 -6.43 -1.85
N PRO A 43 1.82 -5.25 -2.36
CA PRO A 43 3.04 -4.58 -1.92
C PRO A 43 2.89 -3.88 -0.56
N ALA A 44 1.69 -3.43 -0.17
CA ALA A 44 1.47 -2.69 1.07
C ALA A 44 1.67 -3.53 2.34
N ILE A 45 1.20 -4.77 2.32
CA ILE A 45 1.30 -5.69 3.48
C ILE A 45 2.14 -6.94 3.18
N GLY A 46 2.42 -7.28 1.92
CA GLY A 46 3.12 -8.51 1.57
C GLY A 46 4.57 -8.55 2.08
N GLY A 47 5.31 -7.43 1.99
CA GLY A 47 6.69 -7.35 2.50
C GLY A 47 6.77 -7.51 4.01
N GLY A 48 5.89 -6.81 4.75
CA GLY A 48 5.78 -6.94 6.20
C GLY A 48 5.32 -8.33 6.63
N THR A 49 4.35 -8.92 5.91
CA THR A 49 3.91 -10.30 6.14
C THR A 49 5.06 -11.29 5.97
N LEU A 50 5.84 -11.17 4.89
CA LEU A 50 6.99 -12.06 4.66
C LEU A 50 8.05 -11.89 5.76
N ARG A 51 8.35 -10.66 6.18
CA ARG A 51 9.23 -10.36 7.31
C ARG A 51 8.75 -11.06 8.59
N ASP A 52 7.47 -10.91 8.92
CA ASP A 52 6.90 -11.44 10.16
C ASP A 52 6.91 -12.98 10.15
N LEU A 53 6.60 -13.60 9.01
CA LEU A 53 6.70 -15.06 8.84
C LEU A 53 8.14 -15.58 9.02
N ILE A 54 9.13 -14.89 8.43
CA ILE A 54 10.56 -15.26 8.59
C ILE A 54 11.00 -15.14 10.06
N LEU A 55 10.50 -14.12 10.77
CA LEU A 55 10.81 -13.87 12.18
C LEU A 55 9.93 -14.69 13.14
N SER A 56 9.04 -15.54 12.64
CA SER A 56 8.06 -16.29 13.44
C SER A 56 7.24 -15.40 14.38
N GLN A 57 6.88 -14.21 13.89
CA GLN A 57 6.03 -13.23 14.58
C GLN A 57 4.60 -13.26 14.01
N PRO A 58 3.58 -12.86 14.80
CA PRO A 58 2.26 -12.59 14.25
C PRO A 58 2.33 -11.52 13.15
N VAL A 59 1.47 -11.65 12.14
CA VAL A 59 1.45 -10.69 11.03
C VAL A 59 0.88 -9.34 11.49
N PHE A 60 1.63 -8.27 11.25
CA PHE A 60 1.36 -6.94 11.83
C PHE A 60 -0.04 -6.39 11.53
N TRP A 61 -0.60 -6.67 10.34
CA TRP A 61 -1.88 -6.13 9.91
C TRP A 61 -3.09 -6.82 10.58
N LEU A 62 -2.90 -7.96 11.25
CA LEU A 62 -3.92 -8.56 12.13
C LEU A 62 -3.95 -7.89 13.50
N GLU A 63 -2.82 -7.37 13.97
CA GLU A 63 -2.74 -6.62 15.23
C GLU A 63 -3.19 -5.18 15.06
N ASP A 64 -2.76 -4.51 13.98
CA ASP A 64 -3.21 -3.16 13.61
C ASP A 64 -4.00 -3.17 12.29
N THR A 65 -5.32 -3.32 12.42
CA THR A 65 -6.26 -3.27 11.30
C THR A 65 -6.33 -1.90 10.61
N GLN A 66 -5.84 -0.81 11.24
CA GLN A 66 -5.80 0.50 10.59
C GLN A 66 -4.88 0.49 9.36
N THR A 67 -3.86 -0.36 9.36
CA THR A 67 -2.99 -0.64 8.21
C THR A 67 -3.78 -0.94 6.95
N LEU A 68 -4.82 -1.79 7.05
CA LEU A 68 -5.66 -2.13 5.90
C LEU A 68 -6.43 -0.91 5.40
N GLY A 69 -6.87 -0.03 6.30
CA GLY A 69 -7.49 1.25 5.95
C GLY A 69 -6.54 2.14 5.14
N PHE A 70 -5.27 2.24 5.53
CA PHE A 70 -4.26 2.99 4.77
C PHE A 70 -3.97 2.36 3.40
N ALA A 71 -3.95 1.03 3.31
CA ALA A 71 -3.77 0.35 2.03
C ALA A 71 -4.97 0.56 1.09
N ILE A 72 -6.21 0.50 1.61
CA ILE A 72 -7.41 0.85 0.84
C ILE A 72 -7.34 2.31 0.40
N ALA A 73 -7.00 3.23 1.29
CA ALA A 73 -6.87 4.65 0.97
C ALA A 73 -5.83 4.89 -0.14
N GLY A 74 -4.70 4.19 -0.10
CA GLY A 74 -3.68 4.23 -1.15
C GLY A 74 -4.16 3.66 -2.48
N GLY A 75 -4.89 2.54 -2.46
CA GLY A 75 -5.50 1.96 -3.66
C GLY A 75 -6.58 2.85 -4.27
N LEU A 76 -7.44 3.47 -3.46
CA LEU A 76 -8.42 4.47 -3.90
C LEU A 76 -7.74 5.71 -4.46
N ALA A 77 -6.69 6.19 -3.80
CA ALA A 77 -5.90 7.31 -4.31
C ALA A 77 -5.31 6.96 -5.68
N ALA A 78 -4.75 5.77 -5.85
CA ALA A 78 -4.26 5.32 -7.15
C ALA A 78 -5.38 5.24 -8.19
N PHE A 79 -6.57 4.73 -7.83
CA PHE A 79 -7.71 4.60 -8.73
C PHE A 79 -8.25 5.96 -9.19
N PHE A 80 -8.48 6.92 -8.29
CA PHE A 80 -9.08 8.21 -8.65
C PHE A 80 -8.09 9.21 -9.23
N PHE A 81 -6.85 9.21 -8.73
CA PHE A 81 -5.80 10.12 -9.19
C PHE A 81 -4.95 9.53 -10.32
N HIS A 82 -5.31 8.36 -10.87
CA HIS A 82 -4.55 7.70 -11.93
C HIS A 82 -4.25 8.61 -13.12
N ARG A 83 -5.19 9.49 -13.51
CA ARG A 83 -5.01 10.44 -14.62
C ARG A 83 -3.89 11.45 -14.38
N TRP A 84 -3.63 11.81 -13.12
CA TRP A 84 -2.52 12.70 -12.76
C TRP A 84 -1.22 11.92 -12.55
N LEU A 85 -1.30 10.71 -11.97
CA LEU A 85 -0.14 9.84 -11.78
C LEU A 85 0.42 9.25 -13.08
N GLU A 86 -0.43 9.02 -14.09
CA GLU A 86 -0.01 8.59 -15.42
C GLU A 86 0.83 9.64 -16.15
N ASN A 87 0.77 10.93 -15.78
CA ASN A 87 1.67 11.93 -16.34
C ASN A 87 3.14 11.69 -15.96
N PHE A 88 3.42 10.95 -14.88
CA PHE A 88 4.76 10.46 -14.56
C PHE A 88 5.10 9.20 -15.38
N ARG A 89 4.91 9.26 -16.70
CA ARG A 89 5.42 8.24 -17.63
C ARG A 89 6.95 8.21 -17.47
N PRO A 90 7.56 7.11 -17.00
CA PRO A 90 8.93 6.85 -17.38
C PRO A 90 8.87 6.65 -18.89
N LEU A 91 9.58 7.53 -19.61
CA LEU A 91 9.76 7.47 -21.06
C LEU A 91 10.13 6.02 -21.43
N ARG A 92 9.20 5.34 -22.10
CA ARG A 92 9.52 4.14 -22.89
C ARG A 92 9.69 4.60 -24.32
#